data_AF-A0A1G1EVH3-F1
#
_entry.id   AF-A0A1G1EVH3-F1
#
_cell.length_a   1.000
_cell.length_b   1.000
_cell.length_c   1.000
_cell.angle_alpha   90.00
_cell.angle_beta   90.00
_cell.angle_gamma   90.00
#
_symmetry.space_group_name_H-M   'P 1'
#
loop_
_entity.id
_entity.type
_entity.pdbx_description
1 polymer ?
#
loop_
_entity_poly.entity_id
_entity_poly.type
_entity_poly.pdbx_seq_one_letter_code
_entity_poly.pdbx_strand_id
1 'polypeptide(L)'
;MNSAFRDVIFVNDTTLLRAWLLALVIAIIGANFIEDIGLMGDDGLRRQAFAPIAAIIGGYIFGLGIVIAGGCGSGVLYKQGEGQFAATIATFGFGVGLISTMHGPLKPVSQFLKSYKMSVGTDAAGDPIASPALWDVFGGGNIKWIIIAVIAAIIIPVVLKGKPFAKGPKKGWSWSVGGALIGAVVVLAWWASYYWGGQARGLSFSGPLSDFLMFVLTANSSAPFDPMFSILGIGVATWSALYVIGVPVGAYLSAKGLSEFKLTAPKDPNELVRVFFGGLVMGFGGAVAGG
;
A
#
# COMPACT_ATOMS: atom_id res chain seq x y z
N MET A 1 -4.25 0.17 -9.63
CA MET A 1 -5.63 0.16 -9.09
C MET A 1 -6.46 1.27 -9.72
N ASN A 2 -6.04 2.54 -9.63
CA ASN A 2 -6.69 3.69 -10.27
C ASN A 2 -6.98 3.48 -11.77
N SER A 3 -6.02 2.95 -12.54
CA SER A 3 -6.24 2.68 -13.97
C SER A 3 -7.24 1.55 -14.23
N ALA A 4 -7.44 0.62 -13.30
CA ALA A 4 -8.37 -0.49 -13.49
C ALA A 4 -9.82 0.00 -13.60
N PHE A 5 -10.24 0.95 -12.76
CA PHE A 5 -11.58 1.54 -12.83
C PHE A 5 -11.76 2.38 -14.09
N ARG A 6 -10.73 3.15 -14.48
CA ARG A 6 -10.73 3.90 -15.74
C ARG A 6 -10.91 2.95 -16.93
N ASP A 7 -10.16 1.86 -16.99
CA ASP A 7 -10.15 0.96 -18.13
C ASP A 7 -11.48 0.19 -18.23
N VAL A 8 -12.12 -0.12 -17.11
CA VAL A 8 -13.48 -0.70 -17.10
C VAL A 8 -14.51 0.27 -17.69
N ILE A 9 -14.47 1.55 -17.29
CA ILE A 9 -15.48 2.54 -17.69
C ILE A 9 -15.26 3.06 -19.11
N PHE A 10 -14.01 3.34 -19.48
CA PHE A 10 -13.68 4.04 -20.72
C PHE A 10 -13.14 3.13 -21.82
N VAL A 11 -12.50 2.01 -21.46
CA VAL A 11 -11.83 1.11 -22.41
C VAL A 11 -12.57 -0.25 -22.52
N ASN A 12 -13.57 -0.48 -21.66
CA ASN A 12 -14.26 -1.76 -21.48
C ASN A 12 -13.30 -2.95 -21.23
N ASP A 13 -12.13 -2.68 -20.63
CA ASP A 13 -11.17 -3.72 -20.25
C ASP A 13 -11.26 -4.00 -18.74
N THR A 14 -11.59 -5.25 -18.42
CA THR A 14 -11.75 -5.74 -17.03
C THR A 14 -10.53 -6.52 -16.54
N THR A 15 -9.48 -6.65 -17.36
CA THR A 15 -8.31 -7.49 -17.07
C THR A 15 -7.59 -7.04 -15.80
N LEU A 16 -7.26 -5.75 -15.69
CA LEU A 16 -6.60 -5.20 -14.50
C LEU A 16 -7.49 -5.26 -13.25
N LEU A 17 -8.80 -5.05 -13.41
CA LEU A 17 -9.75 -5.16 -12.31
C LEU A 17 -9.79 -6.59 -11.76
N ARG A 18 -9.85 -7.58 -12.64
CA ARG A 18 -9.88 -9.01 -12.25
C ARG A 18 -8.58 -9.45 -11.59
N ALA A 19 -7.42 -9.01 -12.09
CA ALA A 19 -6.13 -9.29 -11.45
C ALA A 19 -6.07 -8.73 -10.03
N TRP A 20 -6.55 -7.50 -9.84
CA TRP A 20 -6.62 -6.87 -8.53
C TRP A 20 -7.60 -7.57 -7.59
N LEU A 21 -8.81 -7.90 -8.07
CA LEU A 21 -9.81 -8.63 -7.29
C LEU A 21 -9.31 -10.01 -6.84
N LEU A 22 -8.58 -10.72 -7.71
CA LEU A 22 -7.96 -11.99 -7.36
C LEU A 22 -6.90 -11.82 -6.27
N ALA A 23 -6.01 -10.84 -6.42
CA ALA A 23 -5.01 -10.52 -5.40
C ALA A 23 -5.67 -10.15 -4.06
N LEU A 24 -6.77 -9.39 -4.09
CA LEU A 24 -7.53 -8.99 -2.92
C LEU A 24 -8.15 -10.19 -2.19
N VAL A 25 -8.79 -11.12 -2.90
CA VAL A 25 -9.38 -12.31 -2.28
C VAL A 25 -8.31 -13.19 -1.63
N ILE A 26 -7.19 -13.39 -2.32
CA ILE A 26 -6.04 -14.15 -1.77
C ILE A 26 -5.48 -13.46 -0.54
N ALA A 27 -5.33 -12.12 -0.57
CA ALA A 27 -4.85 -11.36 0.57
C ALA A 27 -5.81 -11.42 1.77
N ILE A 28 -7.12 -11.27 1.55
CA ILE A 28 -8.13 -11.36 2.62
C ILE A 28 -8.09 -12.75 3.27
N ILE A 29 -8.18 -13.82 2.48
CA ILE A 29 -8.21 -15.19 3.02
C ILE A 29 -6.87 -15.53 3.67
N GLY A 30 -5.75 -15.26 2.98
CA GLY A 30 -4.42 -15.63 3.45
C GLY A 30 -3.98 -14.86 4.70
N ALA A 31 -4.25 -13.56 4.79
CA ALA A 31 -3.88 -12.77 5.97
C ALA A 31 -4.66 -13.23 7.22
N ASN A 32 -5.98 -13.44 7.09
CA ASN A 32 -6.80 -13.92 8.20
C ASN A 32 -6.49 -15.37 8.58
N PHE A 33 -6.11 -16.21 7.61
CA PHE A 33 -5.68 -17.58 7.88
C PHE A 33 -4.36 -17.61 8.66
N ILE A 34 -3.38 -16.80 8.27
CA ILE A 34 -2.08 -16.70 8.97
C ILE A 34 -2.24 -16.13 10.39
N GLU A 35 -3.19 -15.20 10.59
CA GLU A 35 -3.56 -14.69 11.91
C GLU A 35 -4.12 -15.82 12.80
N ASP A 36 -5.06 -16.62 12.29
CA ASP A 36 -5.73 -17.69 13.06
C ASP A 36 -4.79 -18.83 13.47
N ILE A 37 -3.76 -19.12 12.66
CA ILE A 37 -2.73 -20.13 13.02
C ILE A 37 -1.65 -19.58 13.96
N GLY A 38 -1.79 -18.34 14.45
CA GLY A 38 -0.89 -17.73 15.44
C GLY A 38 0.47 -17.30 14.89
N LEU A 39 0.66 -17.29 13.57
CA LEU A 39 1.93 -16.92 12.94
C LEU A 39 2.17 -15.39 12.88
N MET A 40 1.28 -14.59 13.46
CA MET A 40 1.39 -13.12 13.57
C MET A 40 1.56 -12.61 15.00
N GLY A 41 1.73 -13.51 15.98
CA GLY A 41 1.85 -13.16 17.40
C GLY A 41 0.55 -12.71 18.05
N ASP A 42 0.65 -12.28 19.32
CA ASP A 42 -0.50 -11.88 20.14
C ASP A 42 -1.16 -10.57 19.68
N ASP A 43 -0.40 -9.70 19.00
CA ASP A 43 -0.90 -8.42 18.47
C ASP A 43 -1.76 -8.57 17.20
N GLY A 44 -1.70 -9.74 16.53
CA GLY A 44 -2.51 -10.07 15.35
C GLY A 44 -2.35 -9.10 14.16
N LEU A 45 -3.36 -9.04 13.30
CA LEU A 45 -3.36 -8.11 12.17
C LEU A 45 -3.50 -6.66 12.63
N ARG A 46 -2.53 -5.84 12.27
CA ARG A 46 -2.60 -4.41 12.56
C ARG A 46 -3.63 -3.69 11.69
N ARG A 47 -4.81 -3.46 12.25
CA ARG A 47 -5.89 -2.69 11.62
C ARG A 47 -5.75 -1.21 11.93
N GLN A 48 -6.00 -0.40 10.91
CA GLN A 48 -5.92 1.05 11.05
C GLN A 48 -7.09 1.59 11.86
N ALA A 49 -6.82 2.57 12.73
CA ALA A 49 -7.86 3.23 13.50
C ALA A 49 -8.85 3.93 12.57
N PHE A 50 -10.14 3.82 12.87
CA PHE A 50 -11.20 4.38 12.04
C PHE A 50 -11.37 5.88 12.29
N ALA A 51 -10.76 6.67 11.40
CA ALA A 51 -10.86 8.13 11.38
C ALA A 51 -11.49 8.57 10.04
N PRO A 52 -12.83 8.53 9.91
CA PRO A 52 -13.50 8.69 8.62
C PRO A 52 -13.27 10.05 7.98
N ILE A 53 -13.22 11.13 8.77
CA ILE A 53 -12.95 12.48 8.24
C ILE A 53 -11.55 12.53 7.62
N ALA A 54 -10.55 12.03 8.34
CA ALA A 54 -9.17 11.96 7.84
C ALA A 54 -9.05 11.04 6.61
N ALA A 55 -9.75 9.90 6.61
CA ALA A 55 -9.74 8.96 5.49
C ALA A 55 -10.39 9.55 4.22
N ILE A 56 -11.52 10.25 4.35
CA ILE A 56 -12.22 10.87 3.21
C ILE A 56 -11.40 12.02 2.64
N ILE A 57 -11.01 12.99 3.48
CA ILE A 57 -10.28 14.18 3.04
C ILE A 57 -8.88 13.79 2.55
N GLY A 58 -8.16 13.00 3.34
CA GLY A 58 -6.82 12.52 2.99
C GLY A 58 -6.83 11.67 1.73
N GLY A 59 -7.78 10.73 1.60
CA GLY A 59 -7.91 9.86 0.44
C GLY A 59 -8.27 10.62 -0.84
N TYR A 60 -9.14 11.64 -0.73
CA TYR A 60 -9.47 12.50 -1.86
C TYR A 60 -8.25 13.30 -2.35
N ILE A 61 -7.54 13.95 -1.42
CA ILE A 61 -6.33 14.73 -1.74
C ILE A 61 -5.23 13.80 -2.30
N PHE A 62 -5.07 12.61 -1.71
CA PHE A 62 -4.16 11.58 -2.21
C PHE A 62 -4.48 11.22 -3.67
N GLY A 63 -5.76 11.01 -3.98
CA GLY A 63 -6.23 10.74 -5.35
C GLY A 63 -5.90 11.86 -6.34
N LEU A 64 -6.06 13.13 -5.95
CA LEU A 64 -5.64 14.27 -6.78
C LEU A 64 -4.12 14.24 -7.03
N GLY A 65 -3.34 13.98 -5.99
CA GLY A 65 -1.89 13.83 -6.07
C GLY A 65 -1.47 12.72 -7.05
N ILE A 66 -2.12 11.55 -7.01
CA ILE A 66 -1.87 10.43 -7.93
C ILE A 66 -2.02 10.87 -9.40
N VAL A 67 -3.08 11.61 -9.71
CA VAL A 67 -3.37 12.05 -11.09
C VAL A 67 -2.32 13.05 -11.57
N ILE A 68 -1.90 13.98 -10.69
CA ILE A 68 -0.89 14.99 -11.03
C ILE A 68 0.50 14.35 -11.16
N ALA A 69 0.84 13.39 -10.29
CA ALA A 69 2.13 12.71 -10.27
C ALA A 69 2.29 11.63 -11.36
N GLY A 70 1.19 11.17 -11.98
CA GLY A 70 1.24 10.11 -12.99
C GLY A 70 1.50 8.71 -12.42
N GLY A 71 1.26 8.51 -11.13
CA GLY A 71 1.46 7.24 -10.43
C GLY A 71 0.97 7.27 -8.99
N CYS A 72 0.56 6.10 -8.46
CA CYS A 72 0.31 5.93 -7.02
C CYS A 72 1.61 5.68 -6.26
N GLY A 73 1.58 5.65 -4.92
CA GLY A 73 2.78 5.44 -4.09
C GLY A 73 3.63 4.22 -4.50
N SER A 74 3.00 3.09 -4.83
CA SER A 74 3.69 1.93 -5.39
C SER A 74 4.16 2.16 -6.84
N GLY A 75 3.30 2.82 -7.63
CA GLY A 75 3.52 3.22 -9.01
C GLY A 75 4.79 4.02 -9.22
N VAL A 76 4.97 5.07 -8.42
CA VAL A 76 6.13 5.95 -8.53
C VAL A 76 7.43 5.26 -8.09
N LEU A 77 7.35 4.26 -7.21
CA LEU A 77 8.53 3.49 -6.79
C LEU A 77 8.95 2.45 -7.82
N TYR A 78 8.05 1.59 -8.31
CA TYR A 78 8.46 0.56 -9.27
C TYR A 78 8.89 1.16 -10.62
N LYS A 79 8.25 2.26 -11.07
CA LYS A 79 8.60 2.95 -12.33
C LYS A 79 10.01 3.56 -12.32
N GLN A 80 10.57 3.84 -11.14
CA GLN A 80 11.98 4.23 -11.04
C GLN A 80 12.90 3.11 -11.48
N GLY A 81 12.59 1.88 -11.09
CA GLY A 81 13.32 0.69 -11.52
C GLY A 81 13.22 0.45 -13.03
N GLU A 82 12.13 0.87 -13.67
CA GLU A 82 11.98 0.83 -15.13
C GLU A 82 12.81 1.89 -15.88
N GLY A 83 13.31 2.90 -15.16
CA GLY A 83 14.12 3.99 -15.71
C GLY A 83 13.37 5.31 -15.94
N GLN A 84 12.16 5.47 -15.39
CA GLN A 84 11.37 6.70 -15.56
C GLN A 84 11.83 7.80 -14.60
N PHE A 85 12.53 8.82 -15.12
CA PHE A 85 13.05 9.92 -14.29
C PHE A 85 11.95 10.75 -13.61
N ALA A 86 10.81 10.94 -14.27
CA ALA A 86 9.66 11.62 -13.69
C ALA A 86 9.15 10.93 -12.42
N ALA A 87 9.18 9.59 -12.37
CA ALA A 87 8.77 8.81 -11.21
C ALA A 87 9.76 8.99 -10.03
N THR A 88 11.05 9.19 -10.32
CA THR A 88 12.04 9.57 -9.31
C THR A 88 11.68 10.90 -8.64
N ILE A 89 11.40 11.92 -9.45
CA ILE A 89 11.01 13.25 -8.96
C ILE A 89 9.68 13.21 -8.20
N ALA A 90 8.70 12.45 -8.70
CA ALA A 90 7.42 12.25 -8.02
C ALA A 90 7.59 11.62 -6.62
N THR A 91 8.46 10.61 -6.48
CA THR A 91 8.74 9.98 -5.18
C THR A 91 9.49 10.90 -4.24
N PHE A 92 10.40 11.75 -4.72
CA PHE A 92 11.01 12.79 -3.88
C PHE A 92 9.94 13.74 -3.33
N GLY A 93 9.04 14.24 -4.19
CA GLY A 93 7.90 15.04 -3.75
C GLY A 93 7.01 14.30 -2.75
N PHE A 94 6.72 13.03 -3.02
CA PHE A 94 5.94 12.16 -2.15
C PHE A 94 6.56 12.04 -0.75
N GLY A 95 7.85 11.75 -0.71
CA GLY A 95 8.65 11.67 0.50
C GLY A 95 8.67 12.96 1.32
N VAL A 96 8.93 14.10 0.66
CA VAL A 96 8.92 15.41 1.31
C VAL A 96 7.53 15.71 1.88
N GLY A 97 6.46 15.40 1.14
CA GLY A 97 5.08 15.59 1.61
C GLY A 97 4.77 14.73 2.84
N LEU A 98 5.22 13.47 2.84
CA LEU A 98 5.08 12.55 3.99
C LEU A 98 5.82 13.07 5.22
N ILE A 99 7.11 13.38 5.10
CA ILE A 99 7.92 13.90 6.22
C ILE A 99 7.31 15.20 6.75
N SER A 100 6.96 16.14 5.87
CA SER A 100 6.35 17.42 6.26
C SER A 100 5.06 17.26 7.04
N THR A 101 4.32 16.19 6.78
CA THR A 101 3.00 15.91 7.40
C THR A 101 3.08 15.01 8.62
N MET A 102 4.05 14.09 8.68
CA MET A 102 4.23 13.17 9.80
C MET A 102 5.15 13.73 10.89
N HIS A 103 6.23 14.40 10.50
CA HIS A 103 7.27 14.90 11.40
C HIS A 103 7.44 16.42 11.34
N GLY A 104 6.94 17.07 10.29
CA GLY A 104 7.14 18.49 10.03
C GLY A 104 5.96 19.39 10.44
N PRO A 105 5.86 20.58 9.81
CA PRO A 105 4.95 21.66 10.23
C PRO A 105 3.47 21.34 9.96
N LEU A 106 3.15 20.37 9.09
CA LEU A 106 1.76 19.99 8.78
C LEU A 106 1.23 18.91 9.74
N LYS A 107 2.05 18.45 10.69
CA LYS A 107 1.65 17.48 11.72
C LYS A 107 0.42 17.90 12.54
N PRO A 108 0.28 19.17 13.00
CA PRO A 108 -0.91 19.59 13.75
C PRO A 108 -2.20 19.44 12.94
N VAL A 109 -2.15 19.70 11.62
CA VAL A 109 -3.29 19.54 10.71
C VAL A 109 -3.67 18.07 10.59
N SER A 110 -2.69 17.19 10.37
CA SER A 110 -2.91 15.74 10.30
C SER A 110 -3.48 15.19 11.62
N GLN A 111 -2.94 15.63 12.76
CA GLN A 111 -3.44 15.24 14.08
C GLN A 111 -4.84 15.76 14.36
N PHE A 112 -5.16 16.99 13.96
CA PHE A 112 -6.50 17.56 14.09
C PHE A 112 -7.53 16.73 13.31
N LEU A 113 -7.24 16.41 12.05
CA LEU A 113 -8.12 15.58 11.23
C LEU A 113 -8.26 14.16 11.78
N LYS A 114 -7.17 13.59 12.32
CA LYS A 114 -7.16 12.27 12.95
C LYS A 114 -7.73 12.25 14.37
N SER A 115 -8.01 13.39 14.99
CA SER A 115 -8.59 13.45 16.33
C SER A 115 -10.05 12.98 16.34
N TYR A 116 -10.74 13.14 15.21
CA TYR A 116 -12.07 12.62 14.94
C TYR A 116 -12.07 11.11 14.67
N LYS A 117 -11.57 10.33 15.64
CA LYS A 117 -11.67 8.87 15.64
C LYS A 117 -13.06 8.46 16.07
N MET A 118 -13.62 7.48 15.38
CA MET A 118 -14.85 6.83 15.80
C MET A 118 -14.53 5.39 16.17
N SER A 119 -14.93 4.96 17.34
CA SER A 119 -15.01 3.54 17.66
C SER A 119 -16.35 2.99 17.19
N VAL A 120 -16.36 1.78 16.66
CA VAL A 120 -17.59 1.09 16.27
C VAL A 120 -17.61 -0.26 16.98
N GLY A 121 -18.57 -0.41 17.89
CA GLY A 121 -18.70 -1.59 18.75
C GLY A 121 -17.85 -1.54 20.01
N THR A 122 -18.09 -2.52 20.87
CA THR A 122 -17.31 -2.82 22.08
C THR A 122 -16.75 -4.23 21.93
N ASP A 123 -15.51 -4.45 22.33
CA ASP A 123 -14.91 -5.77 22.33
C ASP A 123 -15.54 -6.68 23.39
N ALA A 124 -15.06 -7.93 23.50
CA ALA A 124 -15.54 -8.89 24.48
C ALA A 124 -15.27 -8.47 25.94
N ALA A 125 -14.39 -7.48 26.16
CA ALA A 125 -14.06 -6.90 27.47
C ALA A 125 -14.84 -5.60 27.76
N GLY A 126 -15.61 -5.09 26.80
CA GLY A 126 -16.39 -3.85 26.93
C GLY A 126 -15.64 -2.59 26.49
N ASP A 127 -14.42 -2.71 25.95
CA ASP A 127 -13.62 -1.59 25.49
C ASP A 127 -14.03 -1.16 24.07
N PRO A 128 -14.07 0.16 23.78
CA PRO A 128 -14.44 0.68 22.47
C PRO A 128 -13.43 0.27 21.39
N ILE A 129 -13.90 -0.41 20.33
CA ILE A 129 -13.04 -0.88 19.23
C ILE A 129 -12.66 0.31 18.36
N ALA A 130 -11.40 0.76 18.48
CA ALA A 130 -10.86 1.87 17.69
C ALA A 130 -10.53 1.49 16.23
N SER A 131 -10.41 0.20 15.91
CA SER A 131 -10.08 -0.33 14.59
C SER A 131 -11.13 -1.37 14.12
N PRO A 132 -12.38 -0.96 13.88
CA PRO A 132 -13.47 -1.86 13.54
C PRO A 132 -13.25 -2.57 12.20
N ALA A 133 -13.51 -3.87 12.18
CA ALA A 133 -13.64 -4.65 10.97
C ALA A 133 -15.12 -4.89 10.63
N LEU A 134 -15.41 -5.37 9.42
CA LEU A 134 -16.78 -5.63 8.98
C LEU A 134 -17.52 -6.61 9.92
N TRP A 135 -16.84 -7.61 10.49
CA TRP A 135 -17.46 -8.53 11.44
C TRP A 135 -17.82 -7.91 12.78
N ASP A 136 -17.12 -6.87 13.23
CA ASP A 136 -17.44 -6.17 14.48
C ASP A 136 -18.76 -5.40 14.37
N VAL A 137 -19.19 -5.05 13.14
CA VAL A 137 -20.48 -4.40 12.87
C VAL A 137 -21.65 -5.39 12.86
N PHE A 138 -21.42 -6.64 12.44
CA PHE A 138 -22.49 -7.61 12.17
C PHE A 138 -22.65 -8.73 13.21
N GLY A 139 -21.81 -8.80 14.24
CA GLY A 139 -21.98 -9.75 15.34
C GLY A 139 -20.71 -10.35 15.95
N GLY A 140 -19.55 -9.72 15.73
CA GLY A 140 -18.29 -10.06 16.39
C GLY A 140 -17.45 -11.14 15.68
N GLY A 141 -16.34 -11.52 16.30
CA GLY A 141 -15.30 -12.39 15.72
C GLY A 141 -15.78 -13.77 15.25
N ASN A 142 -16.86 -14.31 15.81
CA ASN A 142 -17.42 -15.62 15.42
C ASN A 142 -17.99 -15.63 13.99
N ILE A 143 -18.32 -14.47 13.43
CA ILE A 143 -18.88 -14.32 12.07
C ILE A 143 -17.78 -13.95 11.05
N LYS A 144 -16.51 -13.80 11.49
CA LYS A 144 -15.35 -13.42 10.66
C LYS A 144 -15.29 -14.22 9.35
N TRP A 145 -15.26 -15.55 9.44
CA TRP A 145 -15.16 -16.43 8.27
C TRP A 145 -16.42 -16.44 7.40
N ILE A 146 -17.60 -16.23 7.97
CA ILE A 146 -18.85 -16.13 7.20
C ILE A 146 -18.82 -14.89 6.32
N ILE A 147 -18.40 -13.74 6.85
CA ILE A 147 -18.31 -12.50 6.07
C ILE A 147 -17.23 -12.60 5.00
N ILE A 148 -16.06 -13.17 5.33
CA ILE A 148 -15.00 -13.42 4.35
C ILE A 148 -15.51 -14.33 3.23
N ALA A 149 -16.25 -15.39 3.56
CA ALA A 149 -16.83 -16.31 2.58
C ALA A 149 -17.85 -15.61 1.67
N VAL A 150 -18.71 -14.75 2.22
CA VAL A 150 -19.69 -13.97 1.43
C VAL A 150 -18.97 -13.01 0.47
N ILE A 151 -17.96 -12.27 0.93
CA ILE A 151 -17.18 -11.36 0.08
C ILE A 151 -16.46 -12.15 -1.02
N ALA A 152 -15.83 -13.27 -0.68
CA ALA A 152 -15.17 -14.14 -1.65
C ALA A 152 -16.16 -14.70 -2.67
N ALA A 153 -17.35 -15.11 -2.24
CA ALA A 153 -18.41 -15.63 -3.11
C ALA A 153 -18.92 -14.58 -4.11
N ILE A 154 -18.86 -13.28 -3.77
CA ILE A 154 -19.20 -12.19 -4.69
C ILE A 154 -18.07 -11.94 -5.71
N ILE A 155 -16.81 -11.99 -5.26
CA ILE A 155 -15.66 -11.63 -6.10
C ILE A 155 -15.25 -12.78 -7.05
N ILE A 156 -15.23 -14.02 -6.57
CA ILE A 156 -14.76 -15.20 -7.33
C ILE A 156 -15.49 -15.35 -8.67
N PRO A 157 -16.83 -15.24 -8.78
CA PRO A 157 -17.52 -15.31 -10.06
C PRO A 157 -17.06 -14.25 -11.07
N VAL A 158 -16.76 -13.03 -10.62
CA VAL A 158 -16.28 -11.93 -11.48
C VAL A 158 -14.89 -12.24 -12.04
N VAL A 159 -14.03 -12.85 -11.21
CA VAL A 159 -12.69 -13.30 -11.61
C VAL A 159 -12.79 -14.48 -12.59
N LEU A 160 -13.61 -15.49 -12.30
CA LEU A 160 -13.78 -16.69 -13.13
C LEU A 160 -14.36 -16.37 -14.52
N LYS A 161 -15.26 -15.38 -14.63
CA LYS A 161 -15.76 -14.89 -15.93
C LYS A 161 -14.65 -14.40 -16.86
N GLY A 162 -13.47 -14.06 -16.33
CA GLY A 162 -12.31 -13.65 -17.12
C GLY A 162 -11.51 -14.76 -17.76
N LYS A 163 -11.93 -16.02 -17.65
CA LYS A 163 -11.19 -17.20 -18.13
C LYS A 163 -9.73 -17.18 -17.64
N PRO A 164 -9.49 -17.24 -16.32
CA PRO A 164 -8.15 -17.10 -15.73
C PRO A 164 -7.11 -18.12 -16.22
N PHE A 165 -7.56 -19.24 -16.80
CA PHE A 165 -6.71 -20.31 -17.35
C PHE A 165 -6.54 -20.24 -18.88
N ALA A 166 -7.01 -19.17 -19.53
CA ALA A 166 -6.79 -18.97 -20.96
C ALA A 166 -5.29 -18.78 -21.28
N LYS A 167 -4.88 -19.07 -22.53
CA LYS A 167 -3.49 -18.88 -22.98
C LYS A 167 -3.02 -17.46 -22.64
N GLY A 168 -1.94 -17.39 -21.86
CA GLY A 168 -1.35 -16.14 -21.42
C GLY A 168 -0.82 -15.28 -22.58
N PRO A 169 -0.51 -14.01 -22.30
CA PRO A 169 0.05 -13.10 -23.30
C PRO A 169 1.40 -13.61 -23.84
N LYS A 170 1.78 -13.19 -25.05
CA LYS A 170 3.06 -13.55 -25.68
C LYS A 170 4.28 -13.04 -24.91
N LYS A 171 4.12 -12.04 -24.04
CA LYS A 171 5.17 -11.43 -23.24
C LYS A 171 4.64 -11.15 -21.83
N GLY A 172 5.41 -11.49 -20.81
CA GLY A 172 5.03 -11.31 -19.41
C GLY A 172 4.10 -12.41 -18.87
N TRP A 173 3.52 -12.16 -17.70
CA TRP A 173 2.65 -13.11 -17.01
C TRP A 173 1.18 -12.87 -17.35
N SER A 174 0.35 -13.91 -17.28
CA SER A 174 -1.10 -13.73 -17.36
C SER A 174 -1.59 -12.90 -16.19
N TRP A 175 -2.70 -12.18 -16.40
CA TRP A 175 -3.33 -11.37 -15.36
C TRP A 175 -3.67 -12.19 -14.11
N SER A 176 -4.01 -13.48 -14.29
CA SER A 176 -4.32 -14.42 -13.22
C SER A 176 -3.09 -14.81 -12.41
N VAL A 177 -1.98 -15.13 -13.08
CA VAL A 177 -0.70 -15.46 -12.43
C VAL A 177 -0.14 -14.23 -11.71
N GLY A 178 -0.19 -13.06 -12.33
CA GLY A 178 0.22 -11.79 -11.71
C GLY A 178 -0.60 -11.46 -10.46
N GLY A 179 -1.93 -11.56 -10.55
CA GLY A 179 -2.81 -11.35 -9.40
C GLY A 179 -2.58 -12.35 -8.28
N ALA A 180 -2.39 -13.63 -8.60
CA ALA A 180 -2.12 -14.67 -7.62
C ALA A 180 -0.78 -14.47 -6.90
N LEU A 181 0.27 -14.12 -7.65
CA LEU A 181 1.60 -13.91 -7.09
C LEU A 181 1.68 -12.62 -6.27
N ILE A 182 1.00 -11.55 -6.69
CA ILE A 182 0.86 -10.35 -5.84
C ILE A 182 0.11 -10.71 -4.55
N GLY A 183 -1.00 -11.44 -4.62
CA GLY A 183 -1.74 -11.88 -3.44
C GLY A 183 -0.85 -12.70 -2.48
N ALA A 184 -0.10 -13.67 -3.01
CA ALA A 184 0.83 -14.47 -2.23
C ALA A 184 1.96 -13.63 -1.60
N VAL A 185 2.54 -12.69 -2.35
CA VAL A 185 3.55 -11.77 -1.83
C VAL A 185 3.00 -10.92 -0.69
N VAL A 186 1.75 -10.45 -0.79
CA VAL A 186 1.14 -9.64 0.27
C VAL A 186 0.94 -10.50 1.53
N VAL A 187 0.46 -11.73 1.39
CA VAL A 187 0.29 -12.68 2.51
C VAL A 187 1.65 -12.99 3.19
N LEU A 188 2.68 -13.27 2.39
CA LEU A 188 4.04 -13.47 2.87
C LEU A 188 4.61 -12.20 3.52
N ALA A 189 4.28 -11.02 3.01
CA ALA A 189 4.73 -9.75 3.56
C ALA A 189 4.21 -9.51 4.98
N TRP A 190 2.95 -9.88 5.28
CA TRP A 190 2.44 -9.81 6.66
C TRP A 190 3.21 -10.72 7.61
N TRP A 191 3.44 -11.96 7.21
CA TRP A 191 4.20 -12.92 8.02
C TRP A 191 5.67 -12.47 8.20
N ALA A 192 6.32 -12.04 7.12
CA ALA A 192 7.70 -11.60 7.17
C ALA A 192 7.85 -10.29 7.97
N SER A 193 6.88 -9.38 7.87
CA SER A 193 6.85 -8.17 8.72
C SER A 193 6.78 -8.53 10.19
N TYR A 194 6.02 -9.55 10.56
CA TYR A 194 5.98 -10.01 11.94
C TYR A 194 7.30 -10.68 12.36
N TYR A 195 7.78 -11.64 11.59
CA TYR A 195 8.95 -12.44 11.97
C TYR A 195 10.25 -11.62 12.06
N TRP A 196 10.48 -10.69 11.12
CA TRP A 196 11.69 -9.84 11.13
C TRP A 196 11.45 -8.45 11.70
N GLY A 197 10.24 -7.91 11.52
CA GLY A 197 9.88 -6.55 11.94
C GLY A 197 9.18 -6.50 13.30
N GLY A 198 8.84 -7.62 13.93
CA GLY A 198 8.18 -7.68 15.24
C GLY A 198 6.71 -7.27 15.26
N GLN A 199 6.13 -6.90 14.12
CA GLN A 199 4.73 -6.48 13.98
C GLN A 199 4.16 -6.90 12.62
N ALA A 200 2.94 -7.44 12.60
CA ALA A 200 2.28 -7.90 11.37
C ALA A 200 1.66 -6.73 10.59
N ARG A 201 2.50 -5.98 9.87
CA ARG A 201 2.09 -4.90 8.98
C ARG A 201 2.09 -5.38 7.52
N GLY A 202 1.02 -5.05 6.81
CA GLY A 202 0.89 -5.37 5.38
C GLY A 202 1.78 -4.51 4.49
N LEU A 203 1.75 -4.80 3.20
CA LEU A 203 2.51 -4.04 2.20
C LEU A 203 2.01 -2.58 2.14
N SER A 204 2.89 -1.62 2.44
CA SER A 204 2.61 -0.19 2.41
C SER A 204 3.77 0.58 1.79
N PHE A 205 3.51 1.78 1.26
CA PHE A 205 4.51 2.62 0.61
C PHE A 205 4.70 3.97 1.30
N SER A 206 3.65 4.51 1.93
CA SER A 206 3.68 5.81 2.61
C SER A 206 4.55 5.81 3.88
N GLY A 207 4.31 4.85 4.79
CA GLY A 207 5.11 4.71 6.02
C GLY A 207 6.59 4.41 5.72
N PRO A 208 6.88 3.36 4.95
CA PRO A 208 8.25 2.99 4.60
C PRO A 208 9.07 4.06 3.91
N LEU A 209 8.45 4.85 3.04
CA LEU A 209 9.14 5.95 2.38
C LEU A 209 9.51 7.05 3.36
N SER A 210 8.64 7.37 4.33
CA SER A 210 8.97 8.31 5.40
C SER A 210 10.11 7.79 6.27
N ASP A 211 10.03 6.53 6.70
CA ASP A 211 11.05 5.89 7.54
C ASP A 211 12.42 5.87 6.83
N PHE A 212 12.44 5.48 5.55
CA PHE A 212 13.66 5.46 4.74
C PHE A 212 14.28 6.85 4.60
N LEU A 213 13.48 7.88 4.32
CA LEU A 213 14.00 9.23 4.18
C LEU A 213 14.48 9.79 5.52
N MET A 214 13.79 9.51 6.62
CA MET A 214 14.26 9.86 7.96
C MET A 214 15.57 9.16 8.29
N PHE A 215 15.71 7.86 7.98
CA PHE A 215 16.98 7.15 8.11
C PHE A 215 18.10 7.81 7.31
N VAL A 216 17.84 8.19 6.05
CA VAL A 216 18.85 8.86 5.19
C VAL A 216 19.22 10.24 5.74
N LEU A 217 18.26 10.99 6.28
CA LEU A 217 18.47 12.38 6.72
C LEU A 217 19.03 12.51 8.14
N THR A 218 18.65 11.62 9.06
CA THR A 218 18.95 11.76 10.50
C THR A 218 19.62 10.52 11.11
N ALA A 219 19.93 9.50 10.31
CA ALA A 219 20.36 8.16 10.76
C ALA A 219 19.36 7.46 11.70
N ASN A 220 18.14 7.98 11.83
CA ASN A 220 17.10 7.46 12.71
C ASN A 220 15.73 7.56 12.02
N SER A 221 15.14 6.42 11.68
CA SER A 221 13.83 6.35 11.01
C SER A 221 12.70 7.01 11.77
N SER A 222 12.85 7.23 13.09
CA SER A 222 11.82 7.83 13.98
C SER A 222 10.44 7.23 13.76
N ALA A 223 10.39 5.93 13.45
CA ALA A 223 9.19 5.25 13.05
C ALA A 223 8.23 5.23 14.25
N PRO A 224 7.05 5.85 14.16
CA PRO A 224 6.15 5.93 15.31
C PRO A 224 5.53 4.56 15.68
N PHE A 225 5.70 3.57 14.80
CA PHE A 225 4.79 2.44 14.70
C PHE A 225 5.49 1.09 14.53
N ASP A 226 6.73 1.06 14.06
CA ASP A 226 7.41 -0.19 13.71
C ASP A 226 8.70 -0.32 14.53
N PRO A 227 9.02 -1.53 15.02
CA PRO A 227 10.28 -1.81 15.69
C PRO A 227 11.47 -1.42 14.81
N MET A 228 12.42 -0.76 15.45
CA MET A 228 13.54 -0.12 14.81
C MET A 228 14.79 -0.97 15.04
N PHE A 229 15.47 -1.36 13.97
CA PHE A 229 16.66 -2.21 14.04
C PHE A 229 17.89 -1.45 13.56
N SER A 230 19.03 -1.68 14.21
CA SER A 230 20.31 -1.13 13.73
C SER A 230 20.68 -1.83 12.42
N ILE A 231 20.68 -1.09 11.32
CA ILE A 231 21.13 -1.60 10.03
C ILE A 231 22.63 -1.33 9.92
N LEU A 232 23.43 -2.39 9.99
CA LEU A 232 24.88 -2.38 9.74
C LEU A 232 25.69 -1.41 10.65
N GLY A 233 25.14 -0.98 11.79
CA GLY A 233 25.81 -0.03 12.70
C GLY A 233 25.86 1.42 12.20
N ILE A 234 25.16 1.74 11.11
CA ILE A 234 25.17 3.07 10.47
C ILE A 234 23.98 3.93 10.95
N GLY A 235 22.88 3.29 11.34
CA GLY A 235 21.68 3.96 11.87
C GLY A 235 20.55 2.97 12.13
N VAL A 236 19.39 3.49 12.51
CA VAL A 236 18.24 2.65 12.89
C VAL A 236 17.11 2.73 11.86
N ALA A 237 16.74 1.58 11.28
CA ALA A 237 15.69 1.49 10.27
C ALA A 237 14.69 0.35 10.46
N THR A 238 13.51 0.54 9.88
CA THR A 238 12.40 -0.41 9.95
C THR A 238 12.55 -1.46 8.86
N TRP A 239 12.05 -2.67 9.12
CA TRP A 239 11.99 -3.73 8.10
C TRP A 239 11.30 -3.24 6.82
N SER A 240 10.26 -2.44 6.99
CA SER A 240 9.48 -1.92 5.89
C SER A 240 10.23 -0.88 5.06
N ALA A 241 11.14 -0.09 5.64
CA ALA A 241 11.98 0.86 4.87
C ALA A 241 12.79 0.18 3.76
N LEU A 242 13.14 -1.10 3.92
CA LEU A 242 13.84 -1.88 2.90
C LEU A 242 13.02 -2.04 1.61
N TYR A 243 11.68 -1.94 1.66
CA TYR A 243 10.84 -1.97 0.47
C TYR A 243 11.13 -0.84 -0.51
N VAL A 244 11.54 0.32 0.00
CA VAL A 244 11.86 1.50 -0.82
C VAL A 244 13.04 1.23 -1.75
N ILE A 245 13.94 0.32 -1.35
CA ILE A 245 15.07 -0.14 -2.19
C ILE A 245 14.68 -1.40 -2.96
N GLY A 246 14.04 -2.37 -2.28
CA GLY A 246 13.72 -3.68 -2.85
C GLY A 246 12.76 -3.60 -4.04
N VAL A 247 11.77 -2.71 -4.02
CA VAL A 247 10.78 -2.57 -5.10
C VAL A 247 11.41 -2.00 -6.37
N PRO A 248 12.14 -0.87 -6.35
CA PRO A 248 12.87 -0.39 -7.54
C PRO A 248 13.89 -1.41 -8.07
N VAL A 249 14.65 -2.10 -7.20
CA VAL A 249 15.63 -3.11 -7.63
C VAL A 249 14.93 -4.30 -8.29
N GLY A 250 13.84 -4.81 -7.69
CA GLY A 250 13.05 -5.89 -8.27
C GLY A 250 12.43 -5.50 -9.63
N ALA A 251 11.91 -4.28 -9.72
CA ALA A 251 11.39 -3.74 -10.97
C ALA A 251 12.48 -3.59 -12.04
N TYR A 252 13.68 -3.14 -11.67
CA TYR A 252 14.83 -3.05 -12.57
C TYR A 252 15.26 -4.43 -13.10
N LEU A 253 15.39 -5.43 -12.22
CA LEU A 253 15.72 -6.80 -12.62
C LEU A 253 14.68 -7.39 -13.57
N SER A 254 13.39 -7.17 -13.29
CA SER A 254 12.28 -7.59 -14.16
C SER A 254 12.32 -6.87 -15.52
N ALA A 255 12.48 -5.54 -15.52
CA ALA A 255 12.52 -4.73 -16.74
C ALA A 255 13.73 -5.10 -17.61
N LYS A 256 14.89 -5.38 -17.01
CA LYS A 256 16.08 -5.84 -17.71
C LYS A 256 15.87 -7.25 -18.29
N GLY A 257 15.29 -8.17 -17.52
CA GLY A 257 14.97 -9.52 -17.97
C GLY A 257 14.00 -9.55 -19.15
N LEU A 258 13.04 -8.62 -19.20
CA LEU A 258 12.07 -8.47 -20.30
C LEU A 258 12.55 -7.54 -21.42
N SER A 259 13.77 -6.97 -21.30
CA SER A 259 14.31 -5.96 -22.23
C SER A 259 13.39 -4.74 -22.43
N GLU A 260 12.76 -4.31 -21.34
CA GLU A 260 11.84 -3.16 -21.29
C GLU A 260 12.45 -1.95 -20.57
N PHE A 261 13.61 -2.14 -19.92
CA PHE A 261 14.31 -1.05 -19.24
C PHE A 261 14.68 0.06 -20.23
N LYS A 262 14.21 1.28 -19.94
CA LYS A 262 14.51 2.46 -20.74
C LYS A 262 14.59 3.69 -19.84
N LEU A 263 15.75 4.34 -19.86
CA LEU A 263 15.90 5.65 -19.24
C LEU A 263 15.09 6.68 -20.04
N THR A 264 14.02 7.18 -19.43
CA THR A 264 13.14 8.19 -20.02
C THR A 264 13.14 9.44 -19.16
N ALA A 265 13.46 10.57 -19.77
CA ALA A 265 13.27 11.90 -19.20
C ALA A 265 12.11 12.60 -19.92
N PRO A 266 11.25 13.36 -19.20
CA PRO A 266 10.27 14.24 -19.82
C PRO A 266 10.90 15.22 -20.79
N LYS A 267 10.17 15.53 -21.87
CA LYS A 267 10.61 16.54 -22.84
C LYS A 267 10.37 17.96 -22.33
N ASP A 268 9.34 18.15 -21.52
CA ASP A 268 8.97 19.44 -20.92
C ASP A 268 9.45 19.50 -19.46
N PRO A 269 10.31 20.47 -19.08
CA PRO A 269 10.71 20.68 -17.69
C PRO A 269 9.54 20.94 -16.74
N ASN A 270 8.43 21.52 -17.23
CA ASN A 270 7.24 21.77 -16.42
C ASN A 270 6.60 20.48 -15.92
N GLU A 271 6.79 19.37 -16.65
CA GLU A 271 6.32 18.05 -16.22
C GLU A 271 7.01 17.62 -14.93
N LEU A 272 8.30 17.90 -14.76
CA LEU A 272 9.05 17.57 -13.54
C LEU A 272 8.52 18.34 -12.32
N VAL A 273 8.25 19.63 -12.49
CA VAL A 273 7.66 20.47 -11.44
C VAL A 273 6.26 19.98 -11.07
N ARG A 274 5.46 19.64 -12.09
CA ARG A 274 4.11 19.12 -11.90
C ARG A 274 4.13 17.79 -11.14
N VAL A 275 4.96 16.83 -11.52
CA VAL A 275 5.00 15.52 -10.84
C VAL A 275 5.59 15.63 -9.44
N PHE A 276 6.52 16.56 -9.20
CA PHE A 276 7.01 16.87 -7.85
C PHE A 276 5.89 17.39 -6.96
N PHE A 277 5.12 18.38 -7.45
CA PHE A 277 3.98 18.94 -6.73
C PHE A 277 2.88 17.89 -6.50
N GLY A 278 2.60 17.06 -7.52
CA GLY A 278 1.71 15.91 -7.39
C GLY A 278 2.17 14.95 -6.29
N GLY A 279 3.48 14.70 -6.22
CA GLY A 279 4.12 13.96 -5.14
C GLY A 279 3.84 14.59 -3.77
N LEU A 280 4.07 15.89 -3.59
CA LEU A 280 3.81 16.59 -2.32
C LEU A 280 2.35 16.44 -1.85
N VAL A 281 1.40 16.66 -2.78
CA VAL A 281 -0.04 16.53 -2.52
C VAL A 281 -0.39 15.09 -2.16
N MET A 282 0.18 14.11 -2.87
CA MET A 282 0.06 12.70 -2.56
C MET A 282 0.64 12.39 -1.17
N GLY A 283 1.77 12.97 -0.79
CA GLY A 283 2.42 12.73 0.51
C GLY A 283 1.57 13.24 1.67
N PHE A 284 1.03 14.45 1.53
CA PHE A 284 0.09 15.01 2.49
C PHE A 284 -1.18 14.15 2.61
N GLY A 285 -1.82 13.81 1.49
CA GLY A 285 -3.04 13.01 1.48
C GLY A 285 -2.86 11.64 2.13
N GLY A 286 -1.78 10.93 1.79
CA GLY A 286 -1.47 9.60 2.35
C GLY A 286 -1.15 9.66 3.83
N ALA A 287 -0.40 10.68 4.27
CA ALA A 287 -0.13 10.88 5.70
C ALA A 287 -1.41 11.20 6.49
N VAL A 288 -2.34 11.99 5.96
CA VAL A 288 -3.62 12.33 6.61
C VAL A 288 -4.56 11.12 6.64
N ALA A 289 -4.72 10.42 5.51
CA ALA A 289 -5.52 9.19 5.44
C ALA A 289 -4.95 8.07 6.32
N GLY A 290 -3.65 8.16 6.64
CA GLY A 290 -2.88 7.18 7.39
C GLY A 290 -2.41 5.99 6.54
N GLY A 291 -2.47 6.10 5.22
CA GLY A 291 -2.14 5.06 4.26
C GLY A 291 -2.01 5.66 2.87
#